data_AF-A0A192D6M1-F1
#
_entry.id   AF-A0A192D6M1-F1
#
_cell.length_a   1.000
_cell.length_b   1.000
_cell.length_c   1.000
_cell.angle_alpha   90.00
_cell.angle_beta   90.00
_cell.angle_gamma   90.00
#
_symmetry.space_group_name_H-M   'P 1'
#
loop_
_entity.id
_entity.type
_entity.pdbx_description
1 polymer ?
#
loop_
_entity_poly.entity_id
_entity_poly.type
_entity_poly.pdbx_seq_one_letter_code
_entity_poly.pdbx_strand_id
1 'polypeptide(L)'
;MAGVPHRPAAERRLARHFVAASAVSMADAIAYTCASAAEDRAFARLKGADVLCTDGQGRWWLDEAQWRQRRSHRRTRAVLALIAFGAVAAAAALR
;
A
#
# COMPACT_ATOMS: atom_id res chain seq x y z
N MET A 1 -11.51 29.03 -3.22
CA MET A 1 -11.32 27.86 -4.10
C MET A 1 -11.60 26.62 -3.28
N ALA A 2 -12.70 25.91 -3.56
CA ALA A 2 -13.11 24.73 -2.81
C ALA A 2 -12.10 23.60 -3.03
N GLY A 3 -11.41 23.17 -1.97
CA GLY A 3 -10.54 22.01 -2.01
C GLY A 3 -11.34 20.81 -2.48
N VAL A 4 -10.94 20.21 -3.60
CA VAL A 4 -11.49 18.94 -4.07
C VAL A 4 -11.42 17.98 -2.88
N PRO A 5 -12.54 17.45 -2.37
CA PRO A 5 -12.49 16.47 -1.32
C PRO A 5 -11.61 15.34 -1.85
N HIS A 6 -10.48 15.14 -1.20
CA HIS A 6 -9.66 13.94 -1.29
C HIS A 6 -10.66 12.79 -1.15
N ARG A 7 -11.01 12.10 -2.24
CA ARG A 7 -12.02 11.05 -2.22
C ARG A 7 -11.32 9.76 -1.75
N PRO A 8 -11.34 9.40 -0.45
CA PRO A 8 -10.88 8.08 -0.03
C PRO A 8 -11.70 6.96 -0.69
N ALA A 9 -12.85 7.26 -1.28
CA ALA A 9 -13.69 6.30 -1.97
C ALA A 9 -13.00 5.62 -3.16
N ALA A 10 -12.27 6.36 -4.00
CA ALA A 10 -11.62 5.79 -5.18
C ALA A 10 -10.43 4.89 -4.79
N GLU A 11 -9.58 5.35 -3.87
CA GLU A 11 -8.47 4.56 -3.33
C GLU A 11 -8.97 3.30 -2.61
N ARG A 12 -10.04 3.41 -1.81
CA ARG A 12 -10.66 2.25 -1.14
C ARG A 12 -11.27 1.27 -2.14
N ARG A 13 -11.85 1.76 -3.24
CA ARG A 13 -12.41 0.91 -4.30
C ARG A 13 -11.29 0.13 -5.00
N LEU A 14 -10.21 0.83 -5.35
CA LEU A 14 -9.03 0.24 -5.97
C LEU A 14 -8.41 -0.83 -5.05
N ALA A 15 -8.18 -0.49 -3.78
CA ALA A 15 -7.65 -1.45 -2.81
C ALA A 15 -8.57 -2.66 -2.60
N ARG A 16 -9.89 -2.47 -2.58
CA ARG A 16 -10.86 -3.58 -2.53
C ARG A 16 -10.77 -4.48 -3.75
N HIS A 17 -10.54 -3.92 -4.94
CA HIS A 17 -10.38 -4.70 -6.17
C HIS A 17 -9.17 -5.62 -6.08
N PHE A 18 -8.00 -5.08 -5.70
CA PHE A 18 -6.78 -5.89 -5.53
C PHE A 18 -6.94 -6.94 -4.43
N VAL A 19 -7.54 -6.60 -3.29
CA VAL A 19 -7.81 -7.57 -2.20
C VAL A 19 -8.79 -8.66 -2.65
N ALA A 20 -9.86 -8.31 -3.38
CA ALA A 20 -10.83 -9.29 -3.88
C ALA A 20 -10.22 -10.23 -4.93
N ALA A 21 -9.21 -9.77 -5.66
CA ALA A 21 -8.42 -10.58 -6.59
C ALA A 21 -7.25 -11.32 -5.91
N SER A 22 -7.12 -11.24 -4.57
CA SER A 22 -5.96 -11.73 -3.80
C SER A 22 -4.60 -11.19 -4.24
N ALA A 23 -4.58 -10.09 -5.01
CA ALA A 23 -3.39 -9.44 -5.51
C ALA A 23 -2.75 -8.54 -4.44
N VAL A 24 -2.39 -9.15 -3.31
CA VAL A 24 -1.78 -8.51 -2.13
C VAL A 24 -0.31 -8.87 -1.95
N SER A 25 0.24 -9.64 -2.88
CA SER A 25 1.63 -10.09 -2.91
C SER A 25 2.14 -10.08 -4.35
N MET A 26 3.47 -10.07 -4.52
CA MET A 26 4.09 -10.15 -5.84
C MET A 26 3.69 -11.43 -6.61
N ALA A 27 3.52 -12.55 -5.90
CA ALA A 27 3.15 -13.84 -6.52
C ALA A 27 1.75 -13.78 -7.17
N ASP A 28 0.85 -13.02 -6.56
CA ASP A 28 -0.55 -12.89 -6.98
C ASP A 28 -0.81 -11.59 -7.75
N ALA A 29 0.25 -10.91 -8.22
CA ALA A 29 0.11 -9.65 -8.93
C ALA A 29 -0.80 -9.79 -10.15
N ILE A 30 -1.68 -8.83 -10.41
CA ILE A 30 -2.61 -8.88 -11.54
C ILE A 30 -2.27 -7.80 -12.57
N ALA A 31 -2.54 -8.08 -13.84
CA ALA A 31 -2.64 -7.01 -14.82
C ALA A 31 -3.83 -6.13 -14.46
N TYR A 32 -3.60 -4.83 -14.31
CA TYR A 32 -4.64 -3.87 -13.97
C TYR A 32 -4.57 -2.68 -14.91
N THR A 33 -5.71 -2.32 -15.50
CA THR A 33 -5.86 -1.09 -16.28
C THR A 33 -6.91 -0.22 -15.61
N CYS A 34 -6.64 1.07 -15.49
CA CYS A 34 -7.61 2.01 -14.99
C CYS A 34 -8.72 2.20 -16.02
N ALA A 35 -9.98 2.23 -15.57
CA ALA A 35 -11.13 2.43 -16.45
C ALA A 35 -11.58 3.91 -16.49
N SER A 36 -11.03 4.76 -15.61
CA SER A 36 -11.42 6.18 -15.51
C SER A 36 -10.30 7.07 -15.01
N ALA A 37 -10.35 8.36 -15.38
CA ALA A 37 -9.39 9.36 -14.90
C ALA A 37 -9.39 9.53 -13.35
N ALA A 38 -10.49 9.16 -12.69
CA ALA A 38 -10.56 9.15 -11.23
C ALA A 38 -9.76 7.98 -10.63
N GLU A 39 -9.83 6.80 -11.26
CA GLU A 39 -9.01 5.64 -10.90
C GLU A 39 -7.54 5.90 -11.21
N ASP A 40 -7.20 6.51 -12.34
CA ASP A 40 -5.82 6.88 -12.66
C ASP A 40 -5.19 7.76 -11.58
N ARG A 41 -5.92 8.78 -11.12
CA ARG A 41 -5.45 9.66 -10.05
C ARG A 41 -5.29 8.91 -8.73
N ALA A 42 -6.20 7.98 -8.40
CA ALA A 42 -6.11 7.16 -7.20
C ALA A 42 -4.93 6.17 -7.29
N PHE A 43 -4.73 5.57 -8.46
CA PHE A 43 -3.65 4.66 -8.76
C PHE A 43 -2.30 5.35 -8.64
N ALA A 44 -2.15 6.53 -9.25
CA ALA A 44 -0.95 7.36 -9.13
C ALA A 44 -0.65 7.74 -7.67
N ARG A 45 -1.69 8.02 -6.87
CA ARG A 45 -1.53 8.29 -5.43
C ARG A 45 -1.10 7.09 -4.62
N LEU A 46 -1.66 5.90 -4.88
CA LEU A 46 -1.27 4.67 -4.20
C LEU A 46 0.13 4.23 -4.61
N LYS A 47 0.50 4.41 -5.88
CA LYS A 47 1.86 4.19 -6.38
C LYS A 47 2.87 5.13 -5.70
N GLY A 48 2.59 6.43 -5.67
CA GLY A 48 3.46 7.41 -5.01
C GLY A 48 3.51 7.28 -3.48
N ALA A 49 2.70 6.42 -2.89
CA ALA A 49 2.68 6.11 -1.47
C ALA A 49 3.27 4.73 -1.12
N ASP A 50 3.86 4.04 -2.11
CA ASP A 50 4.37 2.67 -1.98
C ASP A 50 3.32 1.66 -1.49
N VAL A 51 2.03 1.93 -1.76
CA VAL A 51 0.93 1.01 -1.47
C VAL A 51 0.64 0.09 -2.66
N LEU A 52 0.86 0.60 -3.88
CA LEU A 52 0.78 -0.21 -5.10
C LEU A 52 2.18 -0.43 -5.63
N CYS A 53 2.56 -1.69 -5.74
CA CYS A 53 3.87 -2.11 -6.23
C CYS A 53 3.70 -2.83 -7.57
N THR A 54 4.76 -2.81 -8.39
CA THR A 54 4.79 -3.47 -9.70
C THR A 54 5.97 -4.42 -9.80
N ASP A 55 5.79 -5.49 -10.57
CA ASP A 55 6.82 -6.48 -10.86
C ASP A 55 7.75 -6.02 -11.99
N GLY A 56 7.51 -4.83 -12.55
CA GLY A 56 8.21 -4.31 -13.71
C GLY A 56 7.74 -4.90 -15.05
N GLN A 57 6.83 -5.87 -15.03
CA GLN A 57 6.27 -6.54 -16.21
C GLN A 57 4.80 -6.14 -16.46
N GLY A 58 4.32 -5.10 -15.78
CA GLY A 58 2.97 -4.58 -15.94
C GLY A 58 1.93 -5.25 -15.05
N ARG A 59 2.35 -6.11 -14.11
CA ARG A 59 1.48 -6.62 -13.05
C ARG A 59 1.63 -5.75 -11.81
N TRP A 60 0.56 -5.70 -11.04
CA TRP A 60 0.41 -4.84 -9.88
C TRP A 60 -0.13 -5.63 -8.72
N TRP A 61 0.40 -5.35 -7.53
CA TRP A 61 -0.14 -5.84 -6.28
C TRP A 61 -0.26 -4.70 -5.27
N LEU A 62 -1.16 -4.90 -4.33
CA LEU A 62 -1.32 -4.02 -3.18
C LEU A 62 -0.43 -4.50 -2.04
N ASP A 63 0.47 -3.67 -1.55
CA ASP A 63 1.15 -3.93 -0.29
C ASP A 63 0.17 -3.72 0.88
N GLU A 64 -0.29 -4.82 1.46
CA GLU A 64 -1.27 -4.77 2.53
C GLU A 64 -0.69 -4.19 3.84
N ALA A 65 0.63 -4.31 4.07
CA ALA A 65 1.28 -3.72 5.23
C ALA A 65 1.29 -2.18 5.12
N GLN A 66 1.67 -1.65 3.96
CA GLN A 66 1.67 -0.22 3.68
C GLN A 66 0.25 0.35 3.63
N TRP A 67 -0.69 -0.38 3.03
CA TRP A 67 -2.11 0.00 3.04
C TRP A 67 -2.70 0.08 4.45
N ARG A 68 -2.37 -0.91 5.30
CA ARG A 68 -2.78 -0.91 6.71
C ARG A 68 -2.09 0.19 7.50
N GLN A 69 -0.78 0.43 7.33
CA GLN A 69 -0.05 1.52 7.97
C GLN A 69 -0.67 2.88 7.64
N ARG A 70 -1.00 3.12 6.37
CA ARG A 70 -1.64 4.35 5.89
C ARG A 70 -3.03 4.57 6.48
N ARG A 71 -3.80 3.50 6.75
CA ARG A 71 -5.11 3.61 7.41
C ARG A 71 -5.05 3.56 8.93
N SER A 72 -4.03 2.91 9.49
CA SER A 72 -3.83 2.70 10.91
C SER A 72 -2.92 3.80 11.45
N HIS A 73 -3.39 5.05 11.38
CA HIS A 73 -2.65 6.25 11.79
C HIS A 73 -2.31 6.32 13.31
N ARG A 74 -2.39 5.22 14.07
CA ARG A 74 -2.01 5.17 15.50
C ARG A 74 -1.28 3.89 15.95
N ARG A 75 -1.62 2.70 15.43
CA ARG A 75 -1.07 1.42 15.95
C ARG A 75 0.21 0.95 15.26
N THR A 76 0.35 1.19 13.96
CA THR A 76 1.41 0.53 13.18
C THR A 76 2.76 1.27 13.28
N ARG A 77 2.78 2.57 13.61
CA ARG A 77 4.01 3.26 14.10
C ARG A 77 4.61 2.57 15.33
N ALA A 78 3.78 2.10 16.28
CA ALA A 78 4.27 1.44 17.48
C ALA A 78 4.90 0.06 17.17
N VAL A 79 4.29 -0.70 16.26
CA VAL A 79 4.79 -2.03 15.87
C VAL A 79 6.10 -1.93 15.08
N LEU A 80 6.20 -1.00 14.12
CA LEU A 80 7.45 -0.77 13.39
C LEU A 80 8.58 -0.25 14.29
N ALA A 81 8.26 0.61 15.27
CA ALA A 81 9.25 1.04 16.28
C ALA A 81 9.74 -0.12 17.15
N LEU A 82 8.85 -1.03 17.55
CA LEU A 82 9.21 -2.24 18.31
C LEU A 82 10.08 -3.20 17.50
N ILE A 83 9.79 -3.40 16.21
CA ILE A 83 10.61 -4.25 15.33
C ILE A 83 12.00 -3.62 15.10
N ALA A 84 12.07 -2.30 14.89
CA ALA A 84 13.34 -1.59 14.77
C ALA A 84 14.20 -1.69 16.04
N PHE A 85 13.59 -1.61 17.23
CA PHE A 85 14.30 -1.83 18.50
C PHE A 85 14.76 -3.29 18.68
N GLY A 86 13.94 -4.26 18.27
CA GLY A 86 14.28 -5.68 18.34
C GLY A 86 15.44 -6.09 17.43
N ALA A 87 15.52 -5.52 16.23
CA ALA A 87 16.60 -5.79 15.28
C ALA A 87 17.97 -5.27 15.78
N VAL A 88 17.99 -4.13 16.47
CA VAL A 88 19.23 -3.58 17.07
C VAL A 88 19.69 -4.42 18.27
N ALA A 89 18.77 -4.95 19.07
CA ALA A 89 19.10 -5.83 20.19
C ALA A 89 19.69 -7.18 19.73
N ALA A 90 19.18 -7.75 18.63
CA ALA A 90 19.71 -9.00 18.07
C ALA A 90 21.13 -8.83 17.47
N ALA A 91 21.40 -7.70 16.81
CA ALA A 91 22.74 -7.38 16.31
C ALA A 91 23.75 -7.11 17.44
N ALA A 92 23.30 -6.56 18.57
CA ALA A 92 24.12 -6.30 19.74
C ALA A 92 24.51 -7.57 20.53
N ALA A 93 23.71 -8.63 20.45
CA ALA A 93 23.99 -9.92 21.08
C ALA A 93 24.87 -10.85 20.24
N LEU A 94 25.09 -10.50 18.96
CA LEU A 94 25.95 -11.24 18.02
C LEU A 94 27.37 -10.64 17.89
N ARG A 95 27.73 -9.66 18.73
CA ARG A 95 29.08 -9.09 18.87
C ARG A 95 29.65 -9.39 20.26
#